data_AF-A0A2N3H1C0-F1
#
_entry.id   AF-A0A2N3H1C0-F1
#
_cell.length_a   1.000
_cell.length_b   1.000
_cell.length_c   1.000
_cell.angle_alpha   90.00
_cell.angle_beta   90.00
_cell.angle_gamma   90.00
#
_symmetry.space_group_name_H-M   'P 1'
#
loop_
_entity.id
_entity.type
_entity.pdbx_description
1 polymer ?
#
loop_
_entity_poly.entity_id
_entity_poly.type
_entity_poly.pdbx_seq_one_letter_code
_entity_poly.pdbx_strand_id
1 'polypeptide(L)'
;MGARIRGVVMVALLILVLVAAVALIRPVRTQLVTESQVVSIPFETQRVASAKLPIGSEATTQVGAEGRKVLYTYFEERSILGRVESRIEIAADGRPTERVELEPVDEIVEYGTAGNLTVDLTASAESGVDVGVIGSSGILLVKASGSIRYWKSGTCGPEGDPGHDYTFVPVRPTANVGALLFRVGDSSHYVAYSELEARDGMRVVVGTPGEHVIALINEAPGMYADNSGLFRIQVKVR
;
A
#
# COMPACT_ATOMS: atom_id res chain seq x y z
N MET A 1 -29.99 -20.55 -91.07
CA MET A 1 -30.69 -20.19 -89.82
C MET A 1 -29.98 -20.62 -88.52
N GLY A 2 -29.21 -21.73 -88.51
CA GLY A 2 -28.59 -22.26 -87.27
C GLY A 2 -27.45 -21.47 -86.61
N ALA A 3 -26.69 -20.66 -87.36
CA ALA A 3 -25.54 -19.92 -86.81
C ALA A 3 -25.95 -18.71 -85.94
N ARG A 4 -27.03 -18.00 -86.31
CA ARG A 4 -27.56 -16.85 -85.54
C ARG A 4 -28.18 -17.28 -84.20
N ILE A 5 -28.88 -18.42 -84.17
CA ILE A 5 -29.50 -18.96 -82.96
C ILE A 5 -28.42 -19.43 -81.97
N ARG A 6 -27.35 -20.08 -82.46
CA ARG A 6 -26.19 -20.48 -81.63
C ARG A 6 -25.48 -19.28 -81.00
N GLY A 7 -25.31 -18.19 -81.75
CA GLY A 7 -24.72 -16.95 -81.22
C GLY A 7 -25.55 -16.32 -80.09
N VAL A 8 -26.87 -16.22 -80.27
CA VAL A 8 -27.78 -15.64 -79.25
C VAL A 8 -27.85 -16.51 -78.00
N VAL A 9 -27.93 -17.83 -78.14
CA VAL A 9 -27.94 -18.77 -77.00
C VAL A 9 -26.62 -18.72 -76.23
N MET A 10 -25.48 -18.63 -76.94
CA MET A 10 -24.16 -18.52 -76.30
C MET A 10 -24.02 -17.21 -75.50
N VAL A 11 -24.51 -16.09 -76.03
CA VAL A 11 -24.51 -14.79 -75.33
C VAL A 11 -25.43 -14.83 -74.10
N ALA A 12 -26.62 -15.42 -74.21
CA ALA A 12 -27.54 -15.56 -73.08
C ALA A 12 -26.96 -16.45 -71.96
N LEU A 13 -26.29 -17.56 -72.32
CA LEU A 13 -25.61 -18.42 -71.35
C LEU A 13 -24.46 -17.69 -70.67
N LEU A 14 -23.68 -16.92 -71.44
CA LEU A 14 -22.56 -16.12 -70.91
C LEU A 14 -23.07 -15.08 -69.90
N ILE A 15 -24.17 -14.38 -70.21
CA ILE A 15 -24.81 -13.42 -69.32
C ILE A 15 -25.33 -14.12 -68.05
N LEU A 16 -25.97 -15.29 -68.18
CA LEU A 16 -26.47 -16.04 -67.03
C LEU A 16 -25.35 -16.48 -66.09
N VAL A 17 -24.24 -16.98 -66.65
CA VAL A 17 -23.03 -17.33 -65.90
C VAL A 17 -22.43 -16.10 -65.24
N LEU A 18 -22.41 -14.95 -65.93
CA LEU A 18 -21.93 -13.69 -65.37
C LEU A 18 -22.81 -13.21 -64.20
N VAL A 19 -24.13 -13.25 -64.34
CA VAL A 19 -25.09 -12.87 -63.30
C VAL A 19 -24.99 -13.81 -62.09
N ALA A 20 -24.88 -15.12 -62.31
CA ALA A 20 -24.67 -16.10 -61.25
C ALA A 20 -23.31 -15.91 -60.55
N ALA A 21 -22.25 -15.61 -61.31
CA ALA A 21 -20.93 -15.31 -60.77
C ALA A 21 -20.93 -14.02 -59.93
N VAL A 22 -21.60 -12.97 -60.40
CA VAL A 22 -21.77 -11.70 -59.65
C VAL A 22 -22.61 -11.92 -58.39
N ALA A 23 -23.64 -12.77 -58.44
CA ALA A 23 -24.45 -13.13 -57.27
C ALA A 23 -23.68 -13.97 -56.22
N LEU A 24 -22.60 -14.64 -56.60
CA LEU A 24 -21.69 -15.35 -55.68
C LEU A 24 -20.68 -14.42 -54.98
N ILE A 25 -20.53 -13.17 -55.45
CA ILE A 25 -19.69 -12.16 -54.79
C ILE A 25 -20.39 -11.72 -53.52
N ARG A 26 -19.90 -12.21 -52.37
CA ARG A 26 -20.41 -11.78 -51.07
C ARG A 26 -19.85 -10.40 -50.74
N PRO A 27 -20.69 -9.42 -50.34
CA PRO A 27 -20.20 -8.11 -49.94
C PRO A 27 -19.38 -8.26 -48.65
N VAL A 28 -18.11 -7.84 -48.74
CA VAL A 28 -17.21 -7.72 -47.58
C VAL A 28 -17.29 -6.28 -47.09
N ARG A 29 -17.51 -6.09 -45.79
CA ARG A 29 -17.42 -4.77 -45.15
C ARG A 29 -16.29 -4.78 -44.15
N THR A 30 -15.45 -3.75 -44.21
CA THR A 30 -14.41 -3.48 -43.22
C THR A 30 -14.82 -2.26 -42.41
N GLN A 31 -14.72 -2.35 -41.09
CA GLN A 31 -15.01 -1.24 -40.18
C GLN A 31 -13.95 -1.14 -39.08
N LEU A 32 -13.73 0.08 -38.60
CA LEU A 32 -12.91 0.35 -37.42
C LEU A 32 -13.81 0.37 -36.20
N VAL A 33 -13.49 -0.45 -35.20
CA VAL A 33 -14.18 -0.50 -33.92
C VAL A 33 -13.24 -0.01 -32.83
N THR A 34 -13.76 0.81 -31.93
CA THR A 34 -13.03 1.25 -30.73
C THR A 34 -13.77 0.69 -29.53
N GLU A 35 -13.07 -0.07 -28.71
CA GLU A 35 -13.55 -0.47 -27.39
C GLU A 35 -12.83 0.35 -26.32
N SER A 36 -13.55 0.59 -25.22
CA SER A 36 -13.05 1.38 -24.11
C SER A 36 -13.26 0.63 -22.80
N GLN A 37 -12.25 0.66 -21.94
CA GLN A 37 -12.34 0.16 -20.57
C GLN A 37 -12.04 1.28 -19.60
N VAL A 38 -12.88 1.45 -18.58
CA VAL A 38 -12.61 2.37 -17.46
C VAL A 38 -11.78 1.62 -16.42
N VAL A 39 -10.67 2.22 -16.01
CA VAL A 39 -9.77 1.70 -14.97
C VAL A 39 -9.61 2.76 -13.88
N SER A 40 -9.65 2.35 -12.61
CA SER A 40 -9.39 3.26 -11.49
C SER A 40 -7.91 3.62 -11.41
N ILE A 41 -7.64 4.84 -10.97
CA ILE A 41 -6.31 5.30 -10.61
C ILE A 41 -6.30 5.42 -9.09
N PRO A 42 -5.50 4.61 -8.36
CA PRO A 42 -5.44 4.70 -6.91
C PRO A 42 -4.91 6.08 -6.50
N PHE A 43 -5.34 6.55 -5.33
CA PHE A 43 -4.73 7.71 -4.68
C PHE A 43 -3.63 7.27 -3.71
N GLU A 44 -2.76 8.19 -3.34
CA GLU A 44 -1.75 7.95 -2.31
C GLU A 44 -2.16 8.62 -0.98
N THR A 45 -1.75 8.04 0.15
CA THR A 45 -1.89 8.69 1.46
C THR A 45 -0.59 9.40 1.81
N GLN A 46 -0.65 10.71 1.94
CA GLN A 46 0.43 11.56 2.42
C GLN A 46 0.27 11.84 3.91
N ARG A 47 1.31 11.54 4.69
CA ARG A 47 1.32 11.79 6.14
C ARG A 47 2.17 13.01 6.47
N VAL A 48 1.59 13.99 7.15
CA VAL A 48 2.20 15.32 7.38
C VAL A 48 2.24 15.65 8.87
N ALA A 49 3.39 16.14 9.36
CA ALA A 49 3.50 16.59 10.75
C ALA A 49 2.65 17.84 11.00
N SER A 50 1.90 17.83 12.10
CA SER A 50 1.08 18.96 12.54
C SER A 50 1.38 19.36 13.97
N ALA A 51 1.97 20.55 14.14
CA ALA A 51 2.19 21.16 15.45
C ALA A 51 0.90 21.64 16.12
N LYS A 52 -0.25 21.50 15.45
CA LYS A 52 -1.58 21.82 16.00
C LYS A 52 -2.20 20.62 16.71
N LEU A 53 -1.78 19.41 16.37
CA LEU A 53 -2.28 18.16 16.92
C LEU A 53 -1.35 17.66 18.04
N PRO A 54 -1.89 17.18 19.18
CA PRO A 54 -1.10 16.51 20.21
C PRO A 54 -0.38 15.26 19.70
N ILE A 55 0.81 14.97 20.22
CA ILE A 55 1.52 13.70 19.93
C ILE A 55 0.59 12.50 20.18
N GLY A 56 0.56 11.57 19.23
CA GLY A 56 -0.28 10.36 19.28
C GLY A 56 -1.71 10.56 18.76
N SER A 57 -2.05 11.76 18.25
CA SER A 57 -3.32 12.00 17.54
C SER A 57 -3.10 12.12 16.03
N GLU A 58 -4.14 11.77 15.28
CA GLU A 58 -4.18 11.90 13.82
C GLU A 58 -5.49 12.55 13.39
N ALA A 59 -5.45 13.27 12.27
CA ALA A 59 -6.65 13.77 11.60
C ALA A 59 -6.47 13.73 10.09
N THR A 60 -7.42 13.11 9.40
CA THR A 60 -7.54 13.24 7.95
C THR A 60 -8.03 14.65 7.61
N THR A 61 -7.17 15.45 6.99
CA THR A 61 -7.50 16.83 6.57
C THR A 61 -7.95 16.89 5.12
N GLN A 62 -7.61 15.88 4.32
CA GLN A 62 -8.13 15.67 2.97
C GLN A 62 -8.45 14.19 2.79
N VAL A 63 -9.69 13.85 2.49
CA VAL A 63 -10.10 12.47 2.18
C VAL A 63 -9.62 12.13 0.77
N GLY A 64 -8.97 10.96 0.63
CA GLY A 64 -8.52 10.47 -0.67
C GLY A 64 -9.69 10.07 -1.57
N ALA A 65 -9.51 10.23 -2.88
CA ALA A 65 -10.46 9.80 -3.89
C ALA A 65 -9.73 9.20 -5.09
N GLU A 66 -10.17 8.02 -5.51
CA GLU A 66 -9.63 7.39 -6.71
C GLU A 66 -9.95 8.24 -7.96
N GLY A 67 -8.95 8.36 -8.82
CA GLY A 67 -9.13 8.87 -10.17
C GLY A 67 -9.68 7.78 -11.09
N ARG A 68 -9.89 8.13 -12.35
CA ARG A 68 -10.21 7.15 -13.39
C ARG A 68 -9.66 7.57 -14.73
N LYS A 69 -9.22 6.57 -15.51
CA LYS A 69 -8.87 6.72 -16.91
C LYS A 69 -9.63 5.74 -17.78
N VAL A 70 -9.82 6.13 -19.02
CA VAL A 70 -10.33 5.28 -20.08
C VAL A 70 -9.16 4.78 -20.89
N LEU A 71 -9.04 3.47 -21.05
CA LEU A 71 -8.13 2.81 -21.98
C LEU A 71 -8.88 2.50 -23.27
N TYR A 72 -8.25 2.75 -24.41
CA TYR A 72 -8.83 2.50 -25.74
C TYR A 72 -8.07 1.41 -26.47
N THR A 73 -8.81 0.45 -27.03
CA THR A 73 -8.28 -0.58 -27.92
C THR A 73 -8.98 -0.49 -29.27
N TYR A 74 -8.20 -0.54 -30.34
CA TYR A 74 -8.67 -0.34 -31.70
C TYR A 74 -8.66 -1.65 -32.46
N PHE A 75 -9.71 -1.91 -33.23
CA PHE A 75 -9.87 -3.13 -34.02
C PHE A 75 -10.27 -2.81 -35.44
N GLU A 76 -9.77 -3.62 -36.38
CA GLU A 76 -10.37 -3.77 -37.71
C GLU A 76 -11.25 -5.01 -37.71
N GLU A 77 -12.54 -4.83 -38.00
CA GLU A 77 -13.49 -5.92 -38.17
C GLU A 77 -13.87 -6.09 -39.64
N ARG A 78 -13.78 -7.32 -40.12
CA ARG A 78 -14.27 -7.72 -41.44
C ARG A 78 -15.54 -8.54 -41.28
N SER A 79 -16.61 -8.12 -41.94
CA SER A 79 -17.89 -8.82 -41.95
C SER A 79 -18.32 -9.25 -43.34
N ILE A 80 -18.97 -10.42 -43.41
CA ILE A 80 -19.56 -10.99 -44.62
C ILE A 80 -21.05 -11.24 -44.32
N LEU A 81 -21.94 -10.68 -45.14
CA LEU A 81 -23.40 -10.78 -44.94
C LEU A 81 -23.86 -10.37 -43.52
N GLY A 82 -23.18 -9.38 -42.93
CA GLY A 82 -23.50 -8.86 -41.60
C GLY A 82 -22.98 -9.68 -40.42
N ARG A 83 -22.22 -10.77 -40.66
CA ARG A 83 -21.53 -11.54 -39.61
C ARG A 83 -20.05 -11.17 -39.58
N VAL A 84 -19.51 -10.92 -38.38
CA VAL A 84 -18.07 -10.67 -38.19
C VAL A 84 -17.32 -11.99 -38.40
N GLU A 85 -16.43 -12.02 -39.38
CA GLU A 85 -15.64 -13.19 -39.74
C GLU A 85 -14.21 -13.08 -39.20
N SER A 86 -13.68 -11.86 -39.10
CA SER A 86 -12.38 -11.60 -38.47
C SER A 86 -12.41 -10.30 -37.70
N ARG A 87 -11.71 -10.31 -36.56
CA ARG A 87 -11.46 -9.15 -35.73
C ARG A 87 -9.99 -9.14 -35.36
N ILE A 88 -9.29 -8.08 -35.73
CA ILE A 88 -7.84 -7.95 -35.52
C ILE A 88 -7.63 -6.66 -34.73
N GLU A 89 -6.92 -6.75 -33.61
CA GLU A 89 -6.43 -5.57 -32.90
C GLU A 89 -5.39 -4.86 -33.76
N ILE A 90 -5.51 -3.54 -33.89
CA ILE A 90 -4.63 -2.71 -34.69
C ILE A 90 -3.94 -1.67 -33.82
N ALA A 91 -2.82 -1.14 -34.32
CA ALA A 91 -2.16 -0.02 -33.66
C ALA A 91 -3.09 1.20 -33.60
N ALA A 92 -2.89 2.05 -32.59
CA ALA A 92 -3.71 3.24 -32.40
C ALA A 92 -3.51 4.29 -33.50
N ASP A 93 -2.46 4.21 -34.32
CA ASP A 93 -2.20 5.09 -35.47
C ASP A 93 -2.40 6.59 -35.17
N GLY A 94 -1.79 7.06 -34.07
CA GLY A 94 -1.89 8.46 -33.61
C GLY A 94 -3.14 8.79 -32.80
N ARG A 95 -4.03 7.83 -32.55
CA ARG A 95 -5.17 7.96 -31.63
C ARG A 95 -4.70 7.70 -30.18
N PRO A 96 -5.37 8.27 -29.18
CA PRO A 96 -5.04 8.02 -27.77
C PRO A 96 -5.30 6.57 -27.39
N THR A 97 -4.37 5.94 -26.67
CA THR A 97 -4.57 4.63 -26.03
C THR A 97 -5.08 4.76 -24.60
N GLU A 98 -4.98 5.95 -24.01
CA GLU A 98 -5.55 6.27 -22.72
C GLU A 98 -6.00 7.73 -22.62
N ARG A 99 -6.91 8.01 -21.68
CA ARG A 99 -7.33 9.35 -21.31
C ARG A 99 -7.74 9.38 -19.85
N VAL A 100 -7.08 10.21 -19.06
CA VAL A 100 -7.51 10.49 -17.68
C VAL A 100 -8.78 11.33 -17.73
N GLU A 101 -9.85 10.88 -17.07
CA GLU A 101 -11.09 11.64 -16.93
C GLU A 101 -11.17 12.37 -15.59
N LEU A 102 -10.59 11.76 -14.56
CA LEU A 102 -10.54 12.29 -13.20
C LEU A 102 -9.18 11.95 -12.62
N GLU A 103 -8.43 12.97 -12.21
CA GLU A 103 -7.19 12.78 -11.46
C GLU A 103 -7.53 12.23 -10.06
N PRO A 104 -6.71 11.31 -9.51
CA PRO A 104 -6.85 10.93 -8.12
C PRO A 104 -6.60 12.15 -7.22
N VAL A 105 -7.25 12.15 -6.07
CA VAL A 105 -7.02 13.13 -5.00
C VAL A 105 -6.38 12.37 -3.86
N ASP A 106 -5.15 12.73 -3.52
CA ASP A 106 -4.43 12.10 -2.41
C ASP A 106 -5.13 12.32 -1.07
N GLU A 107 -5.03 11.35 -0.19
CA GLU A 107 -5.43 11.50 1.19
C GLU A 107 -4.34 12.24 1.96
N ILE A 108 -4.70 13.25 2.73
CA ILE A 108 -3.77 13.94 3.62
C ILE A 108 -4.18 13.63 5.06
N VAL A 109 -3.28 12.93 5.76
CA VAL A 109 -3.42 12.64 7.19
C VAL A 109 -2.36 13.43 7.95
N GLU A 110 -2.81 14.33 8.80
CA GLU A 110 -1.94 15.04 9.73
C GLU A 110 -1.74 14.20 11.00
N TYR A 111 -0.49 14.07 11.47
CA TYR A 111 -0.19 13.47 12.78
C TYR A 111 0.40 14.52 13.72
N GLY A 112 0.04 14.41 14.99
CA GLY A 112 0.40 15.41 15.98
C GLY A 112 1.84 15.35 16.46
N THR A 113 2.43 16.53 16.62
CA THR A 113 3.78 16.73 17.16
C THR A 113 3.78 17.67 18.38
N ALA A 114 2.62 18.13 18.82
CA ALA A 114 2.50 19.09 19.90
C ALA A 114 2.56 18.42 21.29
N GLY A 115 3.33 19.04 22.20
CA GLY A 115 3.32 18.71 23.63
C GLY A 115 4.22 17.54 24.04
N ASN A 116 3.85 16.91 25.15
CA ASN A 116 4.48 15.71 25.68
C ASN A 116 3.42 14.61 25.75
N LEU A 117 3.73 13.41 25.27
CA LEU A 117 2.90 12.23 25.46
C LEU A 117 3.39 11.48 26.70
N THR A 118 2.46 10.99 27.52
CA THR A 118 2.77 10.04 28.60
C THR A 118 2.00 8.76 28.34
N VAL A 119 2.72 7.64 28.26
CA VAL A 119 2.17 6.31 28.02
C VAL A 119 2.61 5.38 29.14
N ASP A 120 1.66 4.63 29.69
CA ASP A 120 1.96 3.58 30.66
C ASP A 120 2.07 2.23 29.91
N LEU A 121 3.24 1.61 29.93
CA LEU A 121 3.50 0.27 29.41
C LEU A 121 3.40 -0.74 30.54
N THR A 122 2.39 -1.61 30.50
CA THR A 122 2.25 -2.70 31.47
C THR A 122 3.22 -3.84 31.17
N ALA A 123 3.77 -4.46 32.21
CA ALA A 123 4.79 -5.49 32.06
C ALA A 123 4.31 -6.75 31.32
N SER A 124 2.99 -6.98 31.31
CA SER A 124 2.34 -8.12 30.65
C SER A 124 1.98 -7.84 29.18
N ALA A 125 2.23 -6.63 28.65
CA ALA A 125 1.90 -6.27 27.28
C ALA A 125 2.96 -6.80 26.30
N GLU A 126 2.82 -8.05 25.88
CA GLU A 126 3.72 -8.70 24.91
C GLU A 126 3.81 -7.95 23.58
N SER A 127 2.68 -7.45 23.06
CA SER A 127 2.66 -6.64 21.83
C SER A 127 3.23 -5.22 22.02
N GLY A 128 3.54 -4.84 23.26
CA GLY A 128 3.93 -3.49 23.62
C GLY A 128 2.77 -2.50 23.65
N VAL A 129 3.14 -1.22 23.65
CA VAL A 129 2.23 -0.08 23.58
C VAL A 129 2.74 0.90 22.54
N ASP A 130 1.82 1.49 21.79
CA ASP A 130 2.12 2.58 20.87
C ASP A 130 2.48 3.85 21.67
N VAL A 131 3.68 4.39 21.41
CA VAL A 131 4.18 5.62 22.02
C VAL A 131 4.20 6.80 21.04
N GLY A 132 3.48 6.66 19.93
CA GLY A 132 3.16 7.73 18.99
C GLY A 132 3.83 7.58 17.63
N VAL A 133 3.40 8.45 16.72
CA VAL A 133 3.87 8.51 15.34
C VAL A 133 5.04 9.47 15.20
N ILE A 134 6.06 9.08 14.44
CA ILE A 134 7.14 9.99 14.05
C ILE A 134 7.10 10.19 12.53
N GLY A 135 7.37 11.43 12.12
CA GLY A 135 7.55 11.79 10.71
C GLY A 135 8.78 11.21 10.01
N SER A 136 9.11 11.80 8.86
CA SER A 136 10.23 11.41 7.98
C SER A 136 11.61 11.40 8.66
N SER A 137 11.81 12.21 9.71
CA SER A 137 12.97 12.17 10.60
C SER A 137 12.70 13.04 11.83
N GLY A 138 13.01 12.55 13.03
CA GLY A 138 12.81 13.32 14.26
C GLY A 138 13.57 12.73 15.44
N ILE A 139 13.85 13.56 16.45
CA ILE A 139 14.42 13.07 17.71
C ILE A 139 13.27 12.91 18.70
N LEU A 140 13.03 11.69 19.17
CA LEU A 140 12.16 11.48 20.32
C LEU A 140 12.97 11.59 21.60
N LEU A 141 12.70 12.62 22.38
CA LEU A 141 13.15 12.65 23.76
C LEU A 141 12.26 11.72 24.58
N VAL A 142 12.83 10.59 24.99
CA VAL A 142 12.13 9.59 25.80
C VAL A 142 12.70 9.61 27.22
N LYS A 143 11.81 9.61 28.21
CA LYS A 143 12.13 9.37 29.62
C LYS A 143 11.21 8.29 30.15
N ALA A 144 11.78 7.23 30.70
CA ALA A 144 11.02 6.17 31.34
C ALA A 144 11.27 6.18 32.85
N SER A 145 10.25 5.78 33.59
CA SER A 145 10.29 5.62 35.05
C SER A 145 9.37 4.47 35.46
N GLY A 146 9.46 4.06 36.72
CA GLY A 146 8.66 2.97 37.26
C GLY A 146 9.47 1.68 37.42
N SER A 147 8.77 0.62 37.72
CA SER A 147 9.35 -0.69 38.00
C SER A 147 8.41 -1.78 37.55
N ILE A 148 8.96 -2.81 36.96
CA ILE A 148 8.24 -4.04 36.65
C ILE A 148 8.83 -5.20 37.45
N ARG A 149 8.05 -6.26 37.55
CA ARG A 149 8.47 -7.59 37.95
C ARG A 149 8.32 -8.48 36.73
N TYR A 150 9.43 -9.05 36.29
CA TYR A 150 9.50 -10.14 35.33
C TYR A 150 9.64 -11.43 36.14
N TRP A 151 8.81 -12.44 35.89
CA TRP A 151 8.74 -13.69 36.65
C TRP A 151 8.39 -13.55 38.16
N LYS A 152 8.33 -14.69 38.88
CA LYS A 152 7.93 -14.79 40.31
C LYS A 152 8.90 -14.14 41.32
N SER A 153 10.05 -13.61 40.90
CA SER A 153 11.00 -12.94 41.81
C SER A 153 11.88 -11.94 41.05
N GLY A 154 11.99 -10.71 41.56
CA GLY A 154 12.80 -9.64 40.97
C GLY A 154 11.95 -8.42 40.63
N THR A 155 12.54 -7.22 40.73
CA THR A 155 11.96 -6.00 40.14
C THR A 155 13.08 -5.23 39.47
N CYS A 156 12.83 -4.73 38.27
CA CYS A 156 13.80 -3.91 37.54
C CYS A 156 13.19 -2.59 37.08
N GLY A 157 14.06 -1.60 36.88
CA GLY A 157 13.73 -0.37 36.18
C GLY A 157 13.77 -0.55 34.65
N PRO A 158 13.59 0.53 33.88
CA PRO A 158 13.58 0.52 32.41
C PRO A 158 14.84 -0.06 31.74
N GLU A 159 15.96 -0.13 32.45
CA GLU A 159 17.25 -0.64 32.01
C GLU A 159 17.33 -2.17 32.10
N GLY A 160 16.31 -2.81 32.69
CA GLY A 160 16.22 -4.25 32.89
C GLY A 160 17.09 -4.76 34.03
N ASP A 161 17.10 -6.09 34.20
CA ASP A 161 17.94 -6.79 35.16
C ASP A 161 19.25 -7.28 34.51
N PRO A 162 20.41 -6.69 34.87
CA PRO A 162 21.70 -7.13 34.35
C PRO A 162 22.17 -8.48 34.91
N GLY A 163 21.52 -9.00 35.96
CA GLY A 163 21.90 -10.22 36.66
C GLY A 163 21.12 -11.46 36.26
N HIS A 164 20.16 -11.36 35.33
CA HIS A 164 19.34 -12.50 34.94
C HIS A 164 20.09 -13.43 33.97
N ASP A 165 20.10 -14.73 34.28
CA ASP A 165 20.63 -15.76 33.38
C ASP A 165 19.53 -16.24 32.44
N TYR A 166 19.81 -16.24 31.14
CA TYR A 166 18.84 -16.53 30.10
C TYR A 166 18.49 -18.02 30.07
N THR A 167 17.43 -18.40 30.77
CA THR A 167 16.82 -19.72 30.54
C THR A 167 16.02 -19.74 29.24
N PHE A 168 15.46 -18.58 28.84
CA PHE A 168 14.73 -18.37 27.60
C PHE A 168 15.29 -17.17 26.84
N VAL A 169 15.22 -17.22 25.50
CA VAL A 169 15.76 -16.16 24.63
C VAL A 169 14.76 -15.00 24.58
N PRO A 170 15.13 -13.79 25.03
CA PRO A 170 14.24 -12.64 25.00
C PRO A 170 14.11 -12.08 23.57
N VAL A 171 13.16 -11.17 23.35
CA VAL A 171 13.01 -10.46 22.07
C VAL A 171 14.33 -9.85 21.58
N ARG A 172 15.13 -9.29 22.49
CA ARG A 172 16.46 -8.76 22.20
C ARG A 172 17.52 -9.36 23.13
N PRO A 173 18.30 -10.36 22.69
CA PRO A 173 19.29 -11.05 23.52
C PRO A 173 20.47 -10.18 24.00
N THR A 174 20.73 -9.06 23.32
CA THR A 174 21.83 -8.14 23.68
C THR A 174 21.45 -7.11 24.74
N ALA A 175 20.19 -7.05 25.15
CA ALA A 175 19.70 -6.16 26.19
C ALA A 175 19.22 -6.97 27.39
N ASN A 176 19.25 -6.39 28.59
CA ASN A 176 18.81 -7.05 29.82
C ASN A 176 17.35 -7.51 29.75
N VAL A 177 17.01 -8.61 30.45
CA VAL A 177 15.60 -9.02 30.64
C VAL A 177 14.85 -7.93 31.40
N GLY A 178 13.60 -7.70 31.03
CA GLY A 178 12.76 -6.66 31.63
C GLY A 178 13.12 -5.24 31.19
N ALA A 179 14.13 -5.06 30.33
CA ALA A 179 14.47 -3.75 29.79
C ALA A 179 13.35 -3.23 28.89
N LEU A 180 13.16 -1.92 28.90
CA LEU A 180 12.31 -1.21 27.96
C LEU A 180 13.00 -1.18 26.59
N LEU A 181 12.30 -1.64 25.57
CA LEU A 181 12.72 -1.58 24.17
C LEU A 181 11.80 -0.67 23.36
N PHE A 182 12.34 -0.14 22.27
CA PHE A 182 11.61 0.59 21.26
C PHE A 182 11.87 -0.01 19.88
N ARG A 183 10.83 -0.09 19.05
CA ARG A 183 10.94 -0.37 17.62
C ARG A 183 10.08 0.62 16.83
N VAL A 184 10.36 0.74 15.54
CA VAL A 184 9.62 1.61 14.62
C VAL A 184 8.87 0.74 13.63
N GLY A 185 7.55 0.95 13.50
CA GLY A 185 6.67 0.11 12.70
C GLY A 185 6.90 -1.37 13.03
N ASP A 186 6.94 -2.20 11.99
CA ASP A 186 7.22 -3.65 12.08
C ASP A 186 8.70 -4.01 11.97
N SER A 187 9.58 -3.05 12.22
CA SER A 187 11.02 -3.30 12.26
C SER A 187 11.38 -4.36 13.30
N SER A 188 12.26 -5.27 12.91
CA SER A 188 12.93 -6.21 13.81
C SER A 188 14.11 -5.59 14.56
N HIS A 189 14.42 -4.31 14.29
CA HIS A 189 15.46 -3.57 14.98
C HIS A 189 14.89 -2.92 16.24
N TYR A 190 15.41 -3.34 17.38
CA TYR A 190 15.03 -2.84 18.70
C TYR A 190 16.15 -2.00 19.30
N VAL A 191 15.81 -0.83 19.83
CA VAL A 191 16.70 0.02 20.62
C VAL A 191 16.34 -0.14 22.09
N ALA A 192 17.33 -0.41 22.94
CA ALA A 192 17.09 -0.57 24.38
C ALA A 192 17.18 0.78 25.08
N TYR A 193 16.41 0.95 26.15
CA TYR A 193 16.40 2.20 26.91
C TYR A 193 17.80 2.55 27.46
N SER A 194 18.60 1.54 27.82
CA SER A 194 19.99 1.72 28.27
C SER A 194 20.94 2.26 27.20
N GLU A 195 20.56 2.19 25.93
CA GLU A 195 21.33 2.71 24.78
C GLU A 195 20.94 4.14 24.43
N LEU A 196 19.88 4.67 25.04
CA LEU A 196 19.49 6.06 24.86
C LEU A 196 20.50 6.93 25.59
N GLU A 197 21.18 7.82 24.86
CA GLU A 197 22.09 8.76 25.50
C GLU A 197 21.31 9.64 26.48
N ALA A 198 21.75 9.65 27.74
CA ALA A 198 21.07 10.26 28.89
C ALA A 198 20.77 11.77 28.78
N ARG A 199 21.09 12.41 27.64
CA ARG A 199 20.88 13.84 27.38
C ARG A 199 20.17 14.16 26.06
N ASP A 200 20.19 13.26 25.07
CA ASP A 200 19.70 13.55 23.71
C ASP A 200 18.51 12.71 23.26
N GLY A 201 18.06 11.75 24.09
CA GLY A 201 16.89 10.93 23.81
C GLY A 201 17.12 9.90 22.71
N MET A 202 16.05 9.26 22.26
CA MET A 202 16.05 8.32 21.15
C MET A 202 16.00 9.08 19.82
N ARG A 203 17.13 9.08 19.10
CA ARG A 203 17.11 9.50 17.70
C ARG A 203 16.46 8.40 16.87
N VAL A 204 15.27 8.67 16.36
CA VAL A 204 14.58 7.73 15.48
C VAL A 204 14.73 8.19 14.05
N VAL A 205 15.46 7.41 13.28
CA VAL A 205 15.47 7.55 11.82
C VAL A 205 14.35 6.64 11.33
N VAL A 206 13.21 7.24 11.03
CA VAL A 206 12.05 6.51 10.50
C VAL A 206 12.28 6.29 9.01
N GLY A 207 12.14 5.04 8.55
CA GLY A 207 12.26 4.72 7.12
C GLY A 207 11.10 5.26 6.30
N THR A 208 9.91 5.31 6.91
CA THR A 208 8.66 5.76 6.27
C THR A 208 7.95 6.79 7.15
N PRO A 209 7.70 8.02 6.67
CA PRO A 209 6.98 9.02 7.46
C PRO A 209 5.63 8.48 7.94
N GLY A 210 5.37 8.57 9.25
CA GLY A 210 4.09 8.13 9.79
C GLY A 210 4.07 6.75 10.45
N GLU A 211 5.21 6.05 10.51
CA GLU A 211 5.32 4.81 11.30
C GLU A 211 5.23 5.08 12.81
N HIS A 212 4.57 4.16 13.50
CA HIS A 212 4.40 4.20 14.95
C HIS A 212 5.66 3.69 15.65
N VAL A 213 6.02 4.32 16.76
CA VAL A 213 7.02 3.77 17.67
C VAL A 213 6.33 2.93 18.71
N ILE A 214 6.74 1.67 18.80
CA ILE A 214 6.20 0.72 19.77
C ILE A 214 7.22 0.54 20.88
N ALA A 215 6.78 0.75 22.12
CA ALA A 215 7.52 0.43 23.32
C ALA A 215 7.09 -0.93 23.87
N LEU A 216 8.02 -1.80 24.23
CA LEU A 216 7.71 -3.12 24.79
C LEU A 216 8.75 -3.52 25.84
N ILE A 217 8.45 -4.58 26.60
CA ILE A 217 9.37 -5.17 27.56
C ILE A 217 10.21 -6.24 26.86
N ASN A 218 11.51 -6.26 27.16
CA ASN A 218 12.42 -7.30 26.70
C ASN A 218 12.20 -8.58 27.51
N GLU A 219 11.35 -9.47 27.02
CA GLU A 219 11.08 -10.78 27.62
C GLU A 219 10.99 -11.85 26.54
N ALA A 220 11.10 -13.12 26.91
CA ALA A 220 10.88 -14.23 26.00
C ALA A 220 9.42 -14.24 25.49
N PRO A 221 9.20 -14.42 24.16
CA PRO A 221 7.85 -14.56 23.61
C PRO A 221 7.02 -15.60 24.36
N GLY A 222 5.77 -15.26 24.71
CA GLY A 222 4.85 -16.07 25.49
C GLY A 222 5.06 -16.05 27.02
N MET A 223 6.09 -15.37 27.54
CA MET A 223 6.43 -15.34 28.97
C MET A 223 6.03 -14.04 29.68
N TYR A 224 5.00 -13.34 29.17
CA TYR A 224 4.56 -12.05 29.72
C TYR A 224 3.42 -12.17 30.75
N ALA A 225 2.74 -13.31 30.81
CA ALA A 225 1.47 -13.45 31.53
C ALA A 225 1.59 -13.30 33.06
N ASP A 226 2.75 -13.63 33.63
CA ASP A 226 3.04 -13.50 35.06
C ASP A 226 3.84 -12.24 35.41
N ASN A 227 4.13 -11.39 34.42
CA ASN A 227 4.76 -10.11 34.64
C ASN A 227 3.79 -9.11 35.27
N SER A 228 4.30 -8.21 36.11
CA SER A 228 3.48 -7.20 36.79
C SER A 228 4.20 -5.86 36.95
N GLY A 229 3.45 -4.80 37.23
CA GLY A 229 3.96 -3.44 37.26
C GLY A 229 3.90 -2.75 35.90
N LEU A 230 4.46 -1.55 35.83
CA LEU A 230 4.46 -0.74 34.61
C LEU A 230 5.67 0.19 34.54
N PHE A 231 6.00 0.57 33.32
CA PHE A 231 6.82 1.74 33.05
C PHE A 231 5.95 2.90 32.59
N ARG A 232 6.23 4.08 33.13
CA ARG A 232 5.68 5.34 32.66
C ARG A 232 6.68 5.99 31.72
N ILE A 233 6.29 6.10 30.46
CA ILE A 233 7.11 6.59 29.35
C ILE A 233 6.62 7.98 28.99
N GLN A 234 7.49 8.97 29.09
CA GLN A 234 7.27 10.33 28.61
C GLN A 234 8.00 10.52 27.29
N VAL A 235 7.27 10.94 26.27
CA VAL A 235 7.78 11.17 24.93
C VAL A 235 7.58 12.64 24.55
N LYS A 236 8.61 13.24 23.96
CA LYS A 236 8.54 14.56 23.35
C LYS A 236 9.25 14.53 22.00
N VAL A 237 8.58 15.06 20.97
CA VAL A 237 9.20 15.24 19.64
C VAL A 237 10.06 16.51 19.66
N ARG A 238 11.28 16.42 19.12
CA ARG A 238 12.22 17.53 18.95
C ARG A 238 12.73 17.62 17.51
#